data_AF-A0AAU2NS42-F1
#
_entry.id   AF-A0AAU2NS42-F1
#
_cell.length_a   1.000
_cell.length_b   1.000
_cell.length_c   1.000
_cell.angle_alpha   90.00
_cell.angle_beta   90.00
_cell.angle_gamma   90.00
#
_symmetry.space_group_name_H-M   'P 1'
#
loop_
_entity.id
_entity.type
_entity.pdbx_description
1 polymer ?
#
loop_
_entity_poly.entity_id
_entity_poly.type
_entity_poly.pdbx_seq_one_letter_code
_entity_poly.pdbx_strand_id
1 'polypeptide(L)'
;MTNEQDWVSENRTVGVRPVDEVARALTELETSTDAETPTEPGTGSTTPGHRERTAGGCLAGYRWALGRGVAAPVTGAHGDGVPDLTALTAEVDAAMVELDDRSRRTVARDFAQGVHDALAWVCGHADTPP
;
A
#
# COMPACT_ATOMS: atom_id res chain seq x y z
N MET A 1 11.50 5.79 -38.27
CA MET A 1 11.05 6.78 -37.26
C MET A 1 10.56 5.96 -36.08
N THR A 2 11.45 5.67 -35.15
CA THR A 2 11.16 4.76 -34.03
C THR A 2 10.88 5.62 -32.80
N ASN A 3 9.60 5.64 -32.43
CA ASN A 3 8.99 6.00 -31.14
C ASN A 3 9.89 6.67 -30.09
N GLU A 4 9.86 7.99 -30.04
CA GLU A 4 10.32 8.80 -28.88
C GLU A 4 9.36 8.68 -27.68
N GLN A 5 8.22 7.99 -27.85
CA GLN A 5 7.15 7.87 -26.85
C GLN A 5 7.25 6.63 -25.96
N ASP A 6 8.13 5.67 -26.29
CA ASP A 6 8.45 4.52 -25.41
C ASP A 6 9.20 4.98 -24.15
N TRP A 7 10.17 5.87 -24.32
CA TRP A 7 11.09 6.33 -23.27
C TRP A 7 10.45 7.13 -22.13
N VAL A 8 9.29 7.76 -22.36
CA VAL A 8 8.58 8.56 -21.34
C VAL A 8 7.68 7.67 -20.48
N SER A 9 7.29 6.49 -20.98
CA SER A 9 6.44 5.55 -20.23
C SER A 9 7.27 4.72 -19.24
N GLU A 10 8.53 4.41 -19.57
CA GLU A 10 9.42 3.53 -18.79
C GLU A 10 9.97 4.14 -17.48
N ASN A 11 9.75 5.44 -17.22
CA ASN A 11 10.29 6.09 -16.02
C ASN A 11 9.24 6.83 -15.18
N ARG A 12 7.97 6.43 -15.30
CA ARG A 12 6.90 7.01 -14.48
C ARG A 12 7.00 6.44 -13.07
N THR A 13 7.23 7.32 -12.09
CA THR A 13 7.32 6.95 -10.67
C THR A 13 6.05 7.32 -9.92
N VAL A 14 5.78 6.58 -8.84
CA VAL A 14 4.87 6.97 -7.77
C VAL A 14 5.72 7.14 -6.52
N GLY A 15 5.72 8.34 -5.94
CA GLY A 15 6.74 8.70 -4.96
C GLY A 15 8.13 8.57 -5.59
N VAL A 16 8.97 7.69 -5.03
CA VAL A 16 10.33 7.43 -5.54
C VAL A 16 10.47 6.07 -6.24
N ARG A 17 9.39 5.27 -6.32
CA ARG A 17 9.41 3.93 -6.91
C ARG A 17 8.79 3.95 -8.32
N PRO A 18 9.32 3.17 -9.28
CA PRO A 18 8.70 3.01 -10.59
C PRO A 18 7.31 2.37 -10.48
N VAL A 19 6.37 2.83 -11.31
CA VAL A 19 4.97 2.35 -11.34
C VAL A 19 4.90 0.84 -11.50
N ASP A 20 5.74 0.24 -12.35
CA ASP A 20 5.74 -1.20 -12.61
C ASP A 20 6.17 -2.01 -11.38
N GLU A 21 7.10 -1.48 -10.58
CA GLU A 21 7.52 -2.14 -9.34
C GLU A 21 6.39 -2.13 -8.29
N VAL A 22 5.69 -1.00 -8.17
CA VAL A 22 4.51 -0.89 -7.29
C VAL A 22 3.37 -1.80 -7.78
N ALA A 23 3.14 -1.88 -9.09
CA ALA A 23 2.12 -2.76 -9.68
C ALA A 23 2.45 -4.26 -9.52
N ARG A 24 3.74 -4.62 -9.58
CA ARG A 24 4.22 -5.97 -9.31
C ARG A 24 3.98 -6.35 -7.85
N ALA A 25 4.38 -5.47 -6.92
CA ALA A 25 4.16 -5.69 -5.49
C ALA A 25 2.67 -5.86 -5.15
N LEU A 26 1.79 -5.06 -5.78
CA LEU A 26 0.34 -5.23 -5.66
C LEU A 26 -0.11 -6.63 -6.12
N THR A 27 0.29 -7.05 -7.32
CA THR A 27 -0.10 -8.36 -7.89
C THR A 27 0.40 -9.53 -7.03
N GLU A 28 1.64 -9.45 -6.52
CA GLU A 28 2.24 -10.46 -5.65
C GLU A 28 1.48 -10.59 -4.33
N LEU A 29 1.06 -9.46 -3.75
CA LEU A 29 0.29 -9.43 -2.52
C LEU A 29 -1.15 -9.93 -2.72
N GLU A 30 -1.79 -9.59 -3.84
CA GLU A 30 -3.11 -10.13 -4.22
C GLU A 30 -3.05 -11.66 -4.35
N THR A 31 -2.05 -12.17 -5.08
CA THR A 31 -1.83 -13.62 -5.25
C THR A 31 -1.59 -14.33 -3.93
N SER A 32 -0.80 -13.72 -3.03
CA SER A 32 -0.50 -14.28 -1.71
C SER A 32 -1.72 -14.31 -0.79
N THR A 33 -2.63 -13.34 -0.94
CA THR A 33 -3.88 -13.27 -0.17
C THR A 33 -4.91 -14.29 -0.66
N ASP A 34 -5.00 -14.50 -1.98
CA ASP A 34 -5.88 -15.51 -2.58
C ASP A 34 -5.41 -16.96 -2.31
N ALA A 35 -4.11 -17.15 -2.10
CA ALA A 35 -3.52 -18.47 -1.87
C ALA A 35 -3.82 -19.06 -0.47
N GLU A 36 -4.29 -18.26 0.50
CA GLU A 36 -4.67 -18.73 1.83
C GLU A 36 -6.04 -19.44 1.79
N THR A 37 -6.08 -20.59 1.11
CA THR A 37 -7.14 -21.58 1.29
C THR A 37 -6.90 -22.26 2.64
N PRO A 38 -7.83 -22.25 3.62
CA PRO A 38 -7.56 -22.75 4.96
C PRO A 38 -7.47 -24.27 4.93
N THR A 39 -6.26 -24.82 4.88
CA THR A 39 -5.99 -26.21 5.23
C THR A 39 -4.75 -26.21 6.10
N GLU A 40 -4.96 -26.55 7.37
CA GLU A 40 -3.96 -26.77 8.43
C GLU A 40 -3.64 -25.57 9.34
N PRO A 41 -3.93 -25.68 10.66
CA PRO A 41 -3.49 -24.70 11.65
C PRO A 41 -1.98 -24.86 11.90
N GLY A 42 -1.17 -24.15 11.12
CA GLY A 42 0.26 -24.02 11.32
C GLY A 42 0.60 -22.93 12.35
N THR A 43 1.51 -23.27 13.26
CA THR A 43 2.04 -22.45 14.37
C THR A 43 2.74 -21.17 13.88
N GLY A 44 1.98 -20.15 13.52
CA GLY A 44 2.43 -18.77 13.36
C GLY A 44 1.74 -17.88 14.39
N SER A 45 2.50 -17.17 15.22
CA SER A 45 1.99 -16.33 16.31
C SER A 45 1.41 -14.99 15.84
N THR A 46 0.66 -15.01 14.74
CA THR A 46 -0.10 -13.87 14.23
C THR A 46 -1.53 -14.35 14.07
N THR A 47 -2.47 -13.76 14.82
CA THR A 47 -3.89 -14.11 14.67
C THR A 47 -4.24 -13.97 13.18
N PRO A 48 -4.82 -14.99 12.52
CA PRO A 48 -5.05 -14.98 11.06
C PRO A 48 -5.63 -13.66 10.54
N GLY A 49 -6.60 -13.11 11.28
CA GLY A 49 -7.21 -11.83 10.90
C GLY A 49 -6.28 -10.60 10.96
N HIS A 50 -5.19 -10.59 11.73
CA HIS A 50 -4.23 -9.46 11.74
C HIS A 50 -3.47 -9.38 10.42
N ARG A 51 -3.00 -10.54 9.90
CA ARG A 51 -2.29 -10.61 8.62
C ARG A 51 -3.17 -10.16 7.48
N GLU A 52 -4.40 -10.69 7.43
CA GLU A 52 -5.40 -10.33 6.41
C GLU A 52 -5.73 -8.83 6.42
N ARG A 53 -5.88 -8.22 7.61
CA ARG A 53 -6.15 -6.79 7.76
C ARG A 53 -4.98 -5.92 7.32
N THR A 54 -3.77 -6.32 7.69
CA THR A 54 -2.54 -5.61 7.28
C THR A 54 -2.35 -5.73 5.77
N ALA A 55 -2.49 -6.91 5.19
CA ALA A 55 -2.47 -7.12 3.74
C ALA A 55 -3.53 -6.27 3.04
N GLY A 56 -4.76 -6.21 3.57
CA GLY A 56 -5.82 -5.34 3.07
C GLY A 56 -5.44 -3.85 3.07
N GLY A 57 -4.74 -3.40 4.10
CA GLY A 57 -4.18 -2.05 4.19
C GLY A 57 -3.12 -1.79 3.12
N CYS A 58 -2.16 -2.70 2.95
CA CYS A 58 -1.13 -2.61 1.93
C CYS A 58 -1.74 -2.54 0.51
N LEU A 59 -2.71 -3.42 0.21
CA LEU A 59 -3.44 -3.42 -1.05
C LEU A 59 -4.15 -2.09 -1.31
N ALA A 60 -4.80 -1.51 -0.29
CA ALA A 60 -5.45 -0.21 -0.39
C ALA A 60 -4.43 0.91 -0.68
N GLY A 61 -3.28 0.90 0.02
CA GLY A 61 -2.18 1.84 -0.19
C GLY A 61 -1.64 1.78 -1.63
N TYR A 62 -1.29 0.59 -2.13
CA TYR A 62 -0.79 0.44 -3.51
C TYR A 62 -1.82 0.82 -4.57
N ARG A 63 -3.09 0.46 -4.39
CA ARG A 63 -4.15 0.85 -5.34
C ARG A 63 -4.30 2.36 -5.40
N TRP A 64 -4.29 3.03 -4.24
CA TRP A 64 -4.35 4.49 -4.20
C TRP A 64 -3.10 5.14 -4.81
N ALA A 65 -1.91 4.66 -4.48
CA ALA A 65 -0.64 5.10 -5.06
C ALA A 65 -0.63 4.97 -6.61
N LEU A 66 -1.20 3.90 -7.15
CA LEU A 66 -1.34 3.71 -8.60
C LEU A 66 -2.48 4.54 -9.25
N GLY A 67 -3.17 5.39 -8.47
CA GLY A 67 -4.32 6.17 -8.93
C GLY A 67 -5.57 5.35 -9.23
N ARG A 68 -5.64 4.12 -8.70
CA ARG A 68 -6.80 3.22 -8.83
C ARG A 68 -7.82 3.40 -7.69
N GLY A 69 -7.45 4.13 -6.64
CA GLY A 69 -8.33 4.48 -5.53
C GLY A 69 -8.94 5.87 -5.70
N VAL A 70 -10.23 6.03 -5.40
CA VAL A 70 -10.96 7.32 -5.50
C VAL A 70 -10.66 8.24 -4.31
N ALA A 71 -10.29 7.66 -3.17
CA ALA A 71 -9.96 8.39 -1.95
C ALA A 71 -8.78 7.73 -1.22
N ALA A 72 -8.06 8.53 -0.45
CA ALA A 72 -6.95 8.10 0.37
C ALA A 72 -7.43 7.17 1.50
N PRO A 73 -6.75 6.03 1.77
CA PRO A 73 -7.26 4.98 2.66
C PRO A 73 -7.54 5.37 4.13
N VAL A 74 -6.75 6.29 4.67
CA VAL A 74 -6.76 6.78 6.05
C VAL A 74 -7.41 8.15 6.14
N THR A 75 -6.95 9.12 5.35
CA THR A 75 -7.48 10.49 5.44
C THR A 75 -8.80 10.68 4.71
N GLY A 76 -9.16 9.80 3.77
CA GLY A 76 -10.32 9.97 2.90
C GLY A 76 -10.19 11.13 1.91
N ALA A 77 -8.98 11.70 1.77
CA ALA A 77 -8.73 12.77 0.82
C ALA A 77 -9.01 12.30 -0.62
N HIS A 78 -9.78 13.08 -1.36
CA HIS A 78 -10.09 12.76 -2.75
C HIS A 78 -9.03 13.38 -3.65
N GLY A 79 -8.60 12.64 -4.68
CA GLY A 79 -7.66 13.10 -5.68
C GLY A 79 -7.98 12.46 -7.03
N ASP A 80 -7.76 13.22 -8.10
CA ASP A 80 -7.94 12.71 -9.46
C ASP A 80 -6.63 12.04 -9.92
N GLY A 81 -6.62 10.70 -9.95
CA GLY A 81 -5.51 9.92 -10.51
C GLY A 81 -4.38 9.64 -9.52
N VAL A 82 -3.13 9.65 -9.99
CA VAL A 82 -1.96 9.27 -9.20
C VAL A 82 -1.61 10.38 -8.19
N PRO A 83 -1.56 10.09 -6.88
CA PRO A 83 -1.17 11.08 -5.87
C PRO A 83 0.28 11.51 -6.05
N ASP A 84 0.54 12.80 -5.82
CA ASP A 84 1.90 13.32 -5.77
C ASP A 84 2.61 12.89 -4.47
N LEU A 85 3.93 13.17 -4.38
CA LEU A 85 4.72 12.81 -3.20
C LEU A 85 4.19 13.48 -1.92
N THR A 86 3.67 14.71 -2.02
CA THR A 86 3.14 15.44 -0.85
C THR A 86 1.91 14.73 -0.29
N ALA A 87 0.99 14.32 -1.16
CA ALA A 87 -0.20 13.57 -0.78
C ALA A 87 0.19 12.20 -0.19
N LEU A 88 1.13 11.49 -0.81
CA LEU A 88 1.63 10.21 -0.31
C LEU A 88 2.24 10.35 1.10
N THR A 89 3.10 11.35 1.33
CA THR A 89 3.70 11.60 2.65
C THR A 89 2.65 12.01 3.69
N ALA A 90 1.69 12.87 3.32
CA ALA A 90 0.60 13.25 4.22
C ALA A 90 -0.23 12.04 4.67
N GLU A 91 -0.43 11.07 3.78
CA GLU A 91 -1.13 9.82 4.10
C GLU A 91 -0.29 8.90 5.00
N VAL A 92 1.02 8.82 4.78
CA VAL A 92 1.96 8.11 5.67
C VAL A 92 1.93 8.71 7.08
N ASP A 93 1.95 10.04 7.18
CA ASP A 93 1.87 10.76 8.46
C ASP A 93 0.53 10.52 9.16
N ALA A 94 -0.58 10.55 8.41
CA ALA A 94 -1.89 10.24 8.96
C ALA A 94 -1.97 8.81 9.49
N ALA A 95 -1.42 7.84 8.75
CA ALA A 95 -1.35 6.46 9.20
C ALA A 95 -0.51 6.31 10.48
N MET A 96 0.58 7.05 10.64
CA MET A 96 1.35 7.06 11.90
C MET A 96 0.54 7.59 13.08
N VAL A 97 -0.24 8.66 12.88
CA VAL A 97 -1.13 9.21 13.93
C VAL A 97 -2.18 8.18 14.36
N GLU A 98 -2.78 7.49 13.39
CA GLU A 98 -3.73 6.38 13.64
C GLU A 98 -3.12 5.24 14.44
N LEU A 99 -1.85 4.91 14.16
CA LEU A 99 -1.11 3.88 14.88
C LEU A 99 -0.70 4.31 16.29
N ASP A 100 -0.42 5.58 16.53
CA ASP A 100 -0.10 6.07 17.87
C ASP A 100 -1.34 6.13 18.79
N ASP A 101 -2.52 6.37 18.20
CA ASP A 101 -3.79 6.42 18.93
C ASP A 101 -4.23 5.05 19.47
N ARG A 102 -3.84 4.78 20.73
CA ARG A 102 -4.18 3.54 21.44
C ARG A 102 -5.66 3.39 21.80
N SER A 103 -6.48 4.44 21.60
CA SER A 103 -7.93 4.36 21.83
C SER A 103 -8.67 3.69 20.67
N ARG A 104 -8.01 3.53 19.52
CA ARG A 104 -8.59 2.91 18.32
C ARG A 104 -8.70 1.40 18.43
N ARG A 105 -9.68 0.85 17.71
CA ARG A 105 -9.88 -0.61 17.59
C ARG A 105 -8.69 -1.24 16.88
N THR A 106 -8.24 -2.40 17.36
CA THR A 106 -7.16 -3.20 16.76
C THR A 106 -7.34 -3.43 15.26
N VAL A 107 -8.58 -3.64 14.82
CA VAL A 107 -8.91 -3.82 13.39
C VAL A 107 -8.52 -2.63 12.52
N ALA A 108 -8.83 -1.40 12.96
CA ALA A 108 -8.49 -0.19 12.22
C ALA A 108 -6.98 0.08 12.24
N ARG A 109 -6.34 -0.25 13.37
CA ARG A 109 -4.90 -0.12 13.54
C ARG A 109 -4.11 -1.08 12.63
N ASP A 110 -4.53 -2.34 12.54
CA ASP A 110 -3.91 -3.34 11.64
C ASP A 110 -4.02 -2.91 10.17
N PHE A 111 -5.17 -2.36 9.78
CA PHE A 111 -5.36 -1.80 8.44
C PHE A 111 -4.46 -0.58 8.20
N ALA A 112 -4.41 0.37 9.15
CA ALA A 112 -3.54 1.54 9.06
C ALA A 112 -2.05 1.17 9.02
N GLN A 113 -1.64 0.09 9.70
CA GLN A 113 -0.28 -0.45 9.63
C GLN A 113 0.08 -0.84 8.21
N GLY A 114 -0.78 -1.60 7.54
CA GLY A 114 -0.54 -2.01 6.16
C GLY A 114 -0.47 -0.82 5.19
N VAL A 115 -1.36 0.17 5.36
CA VAL A 115 -1.31 1.41 4.54
C VAL A 115 0.01 2.13 4.76
N HIS A 116 0.43 2.28 6.02
CA HIS A 116 1.70 2.91 6.37
C HIS A 116 2.88 2.19 5.73
N ASP A 117 3.01 0.87 5.90
CA ASP A 117 4.15 0.10 5.41
C ASP A 117 4.26 0.16 3.88
N ALA A 118 3.14 0.01 3.17
CA ALA A 118 3.10 0.11 1.72
C ALA A 118 3.50 1.50 1.21
N LEU A 119 2.93 2.56 1.79
CA LEU A 119 3.21 3.93 1.34
C LEU A 119 4.60 4.42 1.79
N ALA A 120 5.12 3.97 2.92
CA ALA A 120 6.48 4.21 3.36
C ALA A 120 7.49 3.65 2.35
N TRP A 121 7.27 2.43 1.85
CA TRP A 121 8.11 1.85 0.80
C TRP A 121 8.01 2.61 -0.54
N VAL A 122 6.81 3.02 -0.95
CA VAL A 122 6.59 3.86 -2.16
C VAL A 122 7.29 5.21 -2.05
N CYS A 123 7.31 5.81 -0.85
CA CYS A 123 8.02 7.06 -0.56
C CYS A 123 9.54 6.88 -0.39
N GLY A 124 10.03 5.63 -0.33
CA GLY A 124 11.45 5.32 -0.15
C GLY A 124 11.93 5.36 1.31
N HIS A 125 11.01 5.37 2.27
CA HIS A 125 11.33 5.23 3.70
C HIS A 125 11.63 3.77 4.10
N ALA A 126 11.28 2.81 3.24
CA ALA A 126 11.65 1.42 3.37
C ALA A 126 12.29 0.90 2.06
N ASP A 127 13.25 -0.01 2.21
CA ASP A 127 13.97 -0.63 1.09
C ASP A 127 13.21 -1.82 0.50
N THR A 128 12.45 -2.55 1.33
CA THR A 128 11.69 -3.74 0.94
C THR A 128 10.19 -3.51 1.06
N PRO A 129 9.38 -4.03 0.12
CA PRO A 129 7.93 -4.02 0.26
C PRO A 129 7.48 -4.94 1.42
N PRO A 130 6.37 -4.62 2.11
CA PRO A 130 5.76 -5.46 3.13
C PRO A 130 5.25 -6.82 2.62
#